data_AF-A0A9P0XI67-F1
#
_entry.id   AF-A0A9P0XI67-F1
#
_cell.length_a   1.000
_cell.length_b   1.000
_cell.length_c   1.000
_cell.angle_alpha   90.00
_cell.angle_beta   90.00
_cell.angle_gamma   90.00
#
_symmetry.space_group_name_H-M   'P 1'
#
loop_
_entity.id
_entity.type
_entity.pdbx_description
1 polymer ?
#
loop_
_entity_poly.entity_id
_entity_poly.type
_entity_poly.pdbx_seq_one_letter_code
_entity_poly.pdbx_strand_id
1 'polypeptide(L)'
;MLIHLAIVFSLLACTKSLSEGDSCTIRDGSPGVCKAINDCSYAEDDFRRHLKPISYAVGNHLGLPHLKLREECLEYQEKYVYPCRPGPTTGNIRVDECTHNIEQLVTGGVDANRGEFPHMALLGYGNDKLEWLCGGVIISERYVLTAGHCTYSSSHGPVKKIRVGILKRSDAVDSSKEYNVVPIKYPEYHSPLRYNDIALLQTDRDIELNKYVVPACLHDGGADIFKNSAIVPVWGTKAFKSQDFSDVLQRVF
;
A
#
# COMPACT_ATOMS: atom_id res chain seq x y z
N MET A 1 13.86 47.04 22.69
CA MET A 1 14.81 46.87 21.57
C MET A 1 15.22 45.39 21.59
N LEU A 2 14.46 44.45 21.00
CA LEU A 2 14.51 44.01 19.59
C LEU A 2 15.99 43.65 19.23
N ILE A 3 16.40 42.43 18.85
CA ILE A 3 15.83 41.45 17.91
C ILE A 3 16.45 40.04 18.11
N HIS A 4 15.62 39.00 17.87
CA HIS A 4 15.86 37.60 17.50
C HIS A 4 17.28 37.01 17.44
N LEU A 5 17.42 35.79 17.99
CA LEU A 5 17.83 34.66 17.15
C LEU A 5 16.98 33.43 17.46
N ALA A 6 16.02 33.19 16.58
CA ALA A 6 15.30 31.95 16.47
C ALA A 6 16.27 30.85 16.02
N ILE A 7 16.36 29.76 16.77
CA ILE A 7 16.64 28.44 16.18
C ILE A 7 15.58 27.51 16.74
N VAL A 8 14.38 27.66 16.18
CA VAL A 8 13.46 26.57 15.95
C VAL A 8 14.22 25.59 15.04
N PHE A 9 14.99 24.68 15.61
CA PHE A 9 15.24 23.42 14.91
C PHE A 9 14.00 22.58 15.11
N SER A 10 12.98 22.90 14.30
CA SER A 10 12.10 21.90 13.73
C SER A 10 12.97 20.91 12.93
N LEU A 11 13.73 20.09 13.66
CA LEU A 11 14.08 18.77 13.21
C LEU A 11 12.78 18.01 13.28
N LEU A 12 12.08 17.93 12.14
CA LEU A 12 11.47 16.67 11.73
C LEU A 12 12.59 15.63 11.59
N ALA A 13 13.31 15.37 12.70
CA ALA A 13 14.09 14.17 12.84
C ALA A 13 13.09 13.05 12.64
N CYS A 14 13.48 12.03 11.90
CA CYS A 14 12.83 10.73 11.97
C CYS A 14 12.83 10.24 13.43
N THR A 15 11.90 10.75 14.24
CA THR A 15 11.55 10.19 15.52
C THR A 15 10.95 8.86 15.17
N LYS A 16 11.60 7.78 15.64
CA LYS A 16 10.97 6.48 15.72
C LYS A 16 9.54 6.67 16.22
N SER A 17 8.61 5.94 15.62
CA SER A 17 7.30 5.77 16.22
C SER A 17 7.50 5.31 17.67
N LEU A 18 6.98 6.07 18.63
CA LEU A 18 7.21 5.83 20.06
C LEU A 18 6.36 4.64 20.51
N SER A 19 6.93 3.63 21.13
CA SER A 19 6.18 2.50 21.69
C SER A 19 5.66 2.81 23.10
N GLU A 20 4.69 2.04 23.60
CA GLU A 20 4.32 2.10 25.02
C GLU A 20 5.55 1.89 25.91
N GLY A 21 5.79 2.82 26.84
CA GLY A 21 6.99 2.85 27.68
C GLY A 21 8.11 3.77 27.18
N ASP A 22 8.06 4.26 25.95
CA ASP A 22 9.07 5.21 25.44
C ASP A 22 8.94 6.59 26.09
N SER A 23 10.06 7.29 26.24
CA SER A 23 10.09 8.68 26.70
C SER A 23 9.59 9.62 25.59
N CYS A 24 8.67 10.53 25.93
CA CYS A 24 8.07 11.48 25.01
C CYS A 24 8.05 12.90 25.59
N THR A 25 7.61 13.88 24.80
CA THR A 25 7.45 15.27 25.26
C THR A 25 5.99 15.68 25.15
N ILE A 26 5.42 16.16 26.25
CA ILE A 26 4.05 16.65 26.35
C ILE A 26 3.96 18.06 25.74
N ARG A 27 2.76 18.54 25.38
CA ARG A 27 2.53 19.84 24.73
C ARG A 27 3.10 21.05 25.48
N ASP A 28 3.21 20.96 26.79
CA ASP A 28 3.80 21.99 27.65
C ASP A 28 5.35 21.96 27.67
N GLY A 29 5.96 21.08 26.88
CA GLY A 29 7.40 20.87 26.81
C GLY A 29 7.95 19.99 27.93
N SER A 30 7.09 19.46 28.82
CA SER A 30 7.52 18.57 29.90
C SER A 30 7.80 17.15 29.37
N PRO A 31 8.75 16.42 29.98
CA PRO A 31 8.99 15.02 29.65
C PRO A 31 7.83 14.14 30.13
N GLY A 32 7.46 13.15 29.32
CA GLY A 32 6.40 12.18 29.58
C GLY A 32 6.82 10.76 29.19
N VAL A 33 5.91 9.81 29.39
CA VAL A 33 6.07 8.41 28.97
C VAL A 33 4.84 8.03 28.16
N CYS A 34 5.05 7.41 26.99
CA CYS A 34 3.99 6.91 26.14
C CYS A 34 3.23 5.77 26.85
N LYS A 35 1.90 5.87 26.86
CA LYS A 35 0.98 4.89 27.44
C LYS A 35 -0.17 4.63 26.49
N ALA A 36 -0.89 3.53 26.70
CA ALA A 36 -2.17 3.28 26.03
C ALA A 36 -3.12 4.49 26.16
N ILE A 37 -3.95 4.71 25.14
CA ILE A 37 -4.85 5.89 25.07
C ILE A 37 -5.82 5.95 26.25
N ASN A 38 -6.22 4.79 26.77
CA ASN A 38 -7.11 4.67 27.94
C ASN A 38 -6.41 5.05 29.25
N ASP A 39 -5.08 4.99 29.30
CA ASP A 39 -4.26 5.30 30.47
C ASP A 39 -3.56 6.67 30.36
N CYS A 40 -3.99 7.48 29.38
CA CYS A 40 -3.45 8.81 29.11
C CYS A 40 -4.50 9.89 29.41
N SER A 41 -4.40 10.50 30.60
CA SER A 41 -5.31 11.58 31.03
C SER A 41 -5.32 12.79 30.08
N TYR A 42 -4.21 13.05 29.38
CA TYR A 42 -4.12 14.10 28.37
C TYR A 42 -4.89 13.76 27.09
N ALA A 43 -4.99 12.47 26.71
CA ALA A 43 -5.78 12.04 25.57
C ALA A 43 -7.28 12.20 25.85
N GLU A 44 -7.73 11.88 27.06
CA GLU A 44 -9.12 12.12 27.48
C GLU A 44 -9.49 13.61 27.44
N ASP A 45 -8.59 14.48 27.90
CA ASP A 45 -8.77 15.93 27.86
C ASP A 45 -8.82 16.47 26.43
N ASP A 46 -8.00 15.93 25.52
CA ASP A 46 -8.03 16.27 24.10
C ASP A 46 -9.34 15.84 23.44
N PHE A 47 -9.85 14.64 23.74
CA PHE A 47 -11.17 14.20 23.26
C PHE A 47 -12.29 15.12 23.75
N ARG A 48 -12.29 15.51 25.02
CA ARG A 48 -13.26 16.48 25.57
C ARG A 48 -13.20 17.83 24.86
N ARG A 49 -12.01 18.24 24.42
CA ARG A 49 -11.78 19.50 23.70
C ARG A 49 -11.93 19.38 22.18
N HIS A 50 -12.34 18.22 21.66
CA HIS A 50 -12.41 17.94 20.22
C HIS A 50 -11.06 18.16 19.50
N LEU A 51 -9.95 18.04 20.23
CA LEU A 51 -8.60 18.09 19.69
C LEU A 51 -8.16 16.66 19.37
N LYS A 52 -7.32 16.52 18.34
CA LYS A 52 -6.69 15.22 18.06
C LYS A 52 -5.57 15.01 19.09
N PRO A 53 -5.60 13.92 19.88
CA PRO A 53 -4.49 13.57 20.75
C PRO A 53 -3.20 13.47 19.95
N ILE A 54 -2.10 13.88 20.56
CA ILE A 54 -0.77 13.60 20.02
C ILE A 54 -0.54 12.09 20.16
N SER A 55 -0.87 11.34 19.11
CA SER A 55 -0.61 9.90 19.05
C SER A 55 0.69 9.66 18.31
N TYR A 56 1.71 9.24 19.04
CA TYR A 56 2.91 8.63 18.49
C TYR A 56 2.98 7.22 19.05
N ALA A 57 2.41 6.24 18.32
CA ALA A 57 2.75 4.83 18.51
C ALA A 57 2.32 3.95 17.34
N VAL A 58 3.26 3.13 16.89
CA VAL A 58 3.07 1.82 16.27
C VAL A 58 3.53 0.85 17.36
N GLY A 59 2.62 0.04 17.92
CA GLY A 59 2.99 -0.99 18.88
C GLY A 59 1.88 -1.48 19.81
N ASN A 60 1.49 -2.74 19.58
CA ASN A 60 0.83 -3.70 20.48
C ASN A 60 -0.56 -3.36 21.01
N HIS A 61 -1.52 -3.19 20.09
CA HIS A 61 -2.91 -3.47 20.44
C HIS A 61 -3.20 -4.97 20.41
N LEU A 62 -3.09 -5.59 21.59
CA LEU A 62 -3.57 -6.95 21.85
C LEU A 62 -5.00 -7.16 21.30
N GLY A 63 -5.11 -7.99 20.25
CA GLY A 63 -6.28 -8.86 20.06
C GLY A 63 -7.39 -8.41 19.12
N LEU A 64 -7.30 -7.27 18.43
CA LEU A 64 -8.30 -6.87 17.42
C LEU A 64 -7.74 -7.03 15.99
N PRO A 65 -8.31 -7.91 15.13
CA PRO A 65 -7.81 -8.18 13.77
C PRO A 65 -7.62 -6.93 12.91
N HIS A 66 -8.49 -5.93 13.09
CA HIS A 66 -8.48 -4.68 12.35
C HIS A 66 -7.25 -3.80 12.63
N LEU A 67 -6.77 -3.78 13.87
CA LEU A 67 -5.61 -2.97 14.25
C LEU A 67 -4.29 -3.57 13.74
N LYS A 68 -4.20 -4.90 13.68
CA LYS A 68 -3.03 -5.60 13.12
C LYS A 68 -2.80 -5.30 11.64
N LEU A 69 -3.86 -5.25 10.84
CA LEU A 69 -3.78 -4.90 9.41
C LEU A 69 -3.21 -3.49 9.20
N ARG A 70 -3.61 -2.55 10.06
CA ARG A 70 -3.15 -1.17 10.02
C ARG A 70 -1.68 -1.05 10.41
N GLU A 71 -1.24 -1.75 11.46
CA GLU A 71 0.15 -1.75 11.91
C GLU A 71 1.09 -2.32 10.83
N GLU A 72 0.76 -3.48 10.26
CA GLU A 72 1.56 -4.10 9.18
C GLU A 72 1.65 -3.19 7.95
N CYS A 73 0.54 -2.57 7.55
CA CYS A 73 0.52 -1.55 6.50
C CYS A 73 1.50 -0.41 6.80
N LEU A 74 1.44 0.16 8.01
CA LEU A 74 2.32 1.28 8.39
C LEU A 74 3.79 0.88 8.35
N GLU A 75 4.14 -0.34 8.76
CA GLU A 75 5.52 -0.83 8.67
C GLU A 75 6.02 -0.86 7.21
N TYR A 76 5.22 -1.35 6.27
CA TYR A 76 5.57 -1.32 4.84
C TYR A 76 5.75 0.11 4.33
N GLN A 77 4.82 1.01 4.67
CA GLN A 77 4.86 2.40 4.23
C GLN A 77 6.11 3.11 4.75
N GLU A 78 6.44 2.96 6.04
CA GLU A 78 7.61 3.59 6.63
C GLU A 78 8.93 3.05 6.08
N LYS A 79 8.96 1.78 5.69
CA LYS A 79 10.17 1.12 5.21
C LYS A 79 10.45 1.38 3.73
N TYR A 80 9.42 1.39 2.89
CA TYR A 80 9.59 1.38 1.42
C TYR A 80 9.06 2.62 0.70
N VAL A 81 8.09 3.33 1.30
CA VAL A 81 7.48 4.52 0.69
C VAL A 81 8.09 5.79 1.27
N TYR A 82 8.18 5.86 2.61
CA TYR A 82 8.70 7.01 3.35
C TYR A 82 9.93 6.68 4.23
N PRO A 83 11.01 6.09 3.68
CA PRO A 83 12.17 5.74 4.47
C PRO A 83 12.90 6.95 5.03
N CYS A 84 13.56 6.73 6.16
CA CYS A 84 14.46 7.69 6.78
C CYS A 84 15.84 7.63 6.14
N ARG A 85 16.29 8.73 5.56
CA ARG A 85 17.62 8.85 4.93
C ARG A 85 18.44 9.96 5.61
N PRO A 86 19.79 9.89 5.60
CA PRO A 86 20.63 10.97 6.08
C PRO A 86 20.36 12.27 5.33
N GLY A 87 20.09 13.35 6.06
CA GLY A 87 19.87 14.67 5.51
C GLY A 87 21.18 15.41 5.14
N PRO A 88 21.11 16.45 4.30
CA PRO A 88 22.28 17.14 3.76
C PRO A 88 23.08 17.98 4.77
N THR A 89 22.48 18.37 5.90
CA THR A 89 23.10 19.30 6.86
C THR A 89 23.29 18.72 8.25
N THR A 90 22.35 17.93 8.79
CA THR A 90 22.48 17.09 10.01
C THR A 90 21.14 16.40 10.30
N GLY A 91 21.17 15.14 10.77
CA GLY A 91 19.96 14.37 11.12
C GLY A 91 19.36 13.57 9.97
N ASN A 92 18.39 12.70 10.28
CA ASN A 92 17.67 11.89 9.30
C ASN A 92 16.36 12.58 8.89
N ILE A 93 16.07 12.59 7.59
CA ILE A 93 14.84 13.12 7.00
C ILE A 93 13.99 11.99 6.41
N ARG A 94 12.66 12.14 6.45
CA ARG A 94 11.74 11.29 5.67
C ARG A 94 11.86 11.69 4.20
N VAL A 95 12.08 10.73 3.32
CA VAL A 95 12.11 10.93 1.87
C VAL A 95 10.94 10.17 1.26
N ASP A 96 10.17 10.82 0.39
CA ASP A 96 9.18 10.12 -0.43
C ASP A 96 9.90 9.41 -1.59
N GLU A 97 10.07 8.10 -1.48
CA GLU A 97 10.69 7.29 -2.54
C GLU A 97 9.68 6.80 -3.58
N CYS A 98 8.38 6.99 -3.33
CA CYS A 98 7.33 6.69 -4.27
C CYS A 98 6.87 7.98 -4.96
N THR A 99 6.79 7.97 -6.28
CA THR A 99 6.22 9.10 -7.06
C THR A 99 4.69 9.12 -6.94
N HIS A 100 4.15 9.15 -5.73
CA HIS A 100 2.73 9.30 -5.46
C HIS A 100 2.30 10.75 -5.70
N ASN A 101 2.19 11.15 -6.97
CA ASN A 101 1.70 12.48 -7.31
C ASN A 101 0.18 12.43 -7.54
N ILE A 102 -0.58 12.70 -6.48
CA ILE A 102 -2.05 12.72 -6.50
C ILE A 102 -2.58 13.98 -7.22
N GLU A 103 -1.73 14.91 -7.67
CA GLU A 103 -2.16 16.26 -8.03
C GLU A 103 -2.73 16.48 -9.45
N GLN A 104 -3.03 15.45 -10.26
CA GLN A 104 -3.72 15.69 -11.54
C GLN A 104 -4.83 14.68 -11.86
N LEU A 105 -6.05 15.16 -11.65
CA LEU A 105 -7.33 14.58 -12.04
C LEU A 105 -7.56 14.83 -13.54
N VAL A 106 -7.48 13.79 -14.37
CA VAL A 106 -7.76 13.88 -15.81
C VAL A 106 -8.66 12.71 -16.22
N THR A 107 -9.80 13.03 -16.84
CA THR A 107 -10.73 12.04 -17.42
C THR A 107 -10.18 11.48 -18.73
N GLY A 108 -10.16 10.15 -18.90
CA GLY A 108 -9.72 9.49 -20.14
C GLY A 108 -8.57 8.48 -20.00
N GLY A 109 -8.07 8.27 -18.78
CA GLY A 109 -6.90 7.42 -18.52
C GLY A 109 -5.61 8.17 -18.80
N VAL A 110 -4.68 8.16 -17.85
CA VAL A 110 -3.35 8.76 -18.00
C VAL A 110 -2.30 7.72 -17.69
N ASP A 111 -1.20 7.71 -18.46
CA ASP A 111 -0.02 6.89 -18.15
C ASP A 111 0.43 7.14 -16.70
N ALA A 112 0.52 6.06 -15.93
CA ALA A 112 1.06 6.10 -14.59
C ALA A 112 2.58 6.30 -14.63
N ASN A 113 3.13 6.89 -13.57
CA ASN A 113 4.56 6.96 -13.37
C ASN A 113 5.11 5.62 -12.86
N ARG A 114 6.39 5.36 -13.12
CA ARG A 114 7.06 4.15 -12.60
C ARG A 114 7.07 4.19 -11.07
N GLY A 115 6.42 3.20 -10.44
CA GLY A 115 6.31 3.13 -8.98
C GLY A 115 5.15 3.94 -8.39
N GLU A 116 4.25 4.48 -9.22
CA GLU A 116 3.05 5.17 -8.72
C GLU A 116 2.03 4.23 -8.07
N PHE A 117 1.95 2.98 -8.53
CA PHE A 117 1.09 1.93 -7.95
C PHE A 117 1.91 0.68 -7.66
N PRO A 118 2.78 0.70 -6.63
CA PRO A 118 3.77 -0.34 -6.38
C PRO A 118 3.16 -1.67 -5.91
N HIS A 119 1.86 -1.69 -5.61
CA HIS A 119 1.10 -2.87 -5.21
C HIS A 119 0.52 -3.64 -6.41
N MET A 120 0.63 -3.14 -7.64
CA MET A 120 0.03 -3.78 -8.81
C MET A 120 0.77 -5.04 -9.24
N ALA A 121 -0.02 -6.09 -9.51
CA ALA A 121 0.44 -7.34 -10.09
C ALA A 121 -0.30 -7.64 -11.41
N LEU A 122 0.41 -8.17 -12.40
CA LEU A 122 -0.14 -8.63 -13.67
C LEU A 122 -0.19 -10.15 -13.70
N LEU A 123 -1.33 -10.75 -14.03
CA LEU A 123 -1.58 -12.20 -13.93
C LEU A 123 -1.50 -12.88 -15.30
N GLY A 124 -0.69 -13.94 -15.36
CA GLY A 124 -0.38 -14.71 -16.56
C GLY A 124 -0.96 -16.12 -16.56
N TYR A 125 -1.46 -16.54 -17.72
CA TYR A 125 -2.12 -17.82 -17.97
C TYR A 125 -1.46 -18.57 -19.13
N GLY A 126 -1.52 -19.90 -19.12
CA GLY A 126 -0.88 -20.76 -20.12
C GLY A 126 0.46 -21.32 -19.67
N ASN A 127 1.00 -22.28 -20.43
CA ASN A 127 2.26 -22.97 -20.12
C ASN A 127 3.41 -22.46 -21.00
N ASP A 128 3.28 -22.61 -22.32
CA ASP A 128 4.37 -22.30 -23.26
C ASP A 128 4.41 -20.81 -23.65
N LYS A 129 3.23 -20.23 -23.85
CA LYS A 129 3.05 -18.80 -24.09
C LYS A 129 2.11 -18.23 -23.04
N LEU A 130 2.64 -17.32 -22.22
CA LEU A 130 1.87 -16.66 -21.19
C LEU A 130 1.04 -15.52 -21.79
N GLU A 131 -0.27 -15.58 -21.57
CA GLU A 131 -1.20 -14.48 -21.87
C GLU A 131 -1.51 -13.74 -20.57
N TRP A 132 -1.36 -12.41 -20.58
CA TRP A 132 -1.47 -11.57 -19.37
C TRP A 132 -2.84 -10.88 -19.32
N LEU A 133 -3.81 -11.45 -18.62
CA LEU A 133 -5.22 -11.12 -18.83
C LEU A 133 -5.92 -10.44 -17.64
N CYS A 134 -5.35 -10.55 -16.45
CA CYS A 134 -5.94 -10.00 -15.23
C CYS A 134 -4.94 -9.18 -14.41
N GLY A 135 -5.47 -8.39 -13.48
CA GLY A 135 -4.71 -7.72 -12.44
C GLY A 135 -4.84 -8.38 -11.08
N GLY A 136 -3.96 -8.01 -10.17
CA GLY A 136 -4.01 -8.34 -8.76
C GLY A 136 -3.30 -7.27 -7.94
N VAL A 137 -3.42 -7.39 -6.62
CA VAL A 137 -2.87 -6.44 -5.65
C VAL A 137 -2.01 -7.21 -4.64
N ILE A 138 -0.75 -6.84 -4.50
CA ILE A 138 0.15 -7.40 -3.49
C ILE A 138 -0.37 -6.97 -2.12
N ILE A 139 -0.58 -7.91 -1.20
CA ILE A 139 -1.04 -7.64 0.16
C ILE A 139 -0.06 -8.13 1.25
N SER A 140 0.96 -8.89 0.85
CA SER A 140 2.10 -9.31 1.69
C SER A 140 3.21 -9.87 0.79
N GLU A 141 4.31 -10.34 1.39
CA GLU A 141 5.41 -11.02 0.72
C GLU A 141 4.98 -12.33 0.06
N ARG A 142 3.85 -12.93 0.44
CA ARG A 142 3.41 -14.24 -0.11
C ARG A 142 2.05 -14.26 -0.78
N TYR A 143 1.29 -13.19 -0.67
CA TYR A 143 -0.09 -13.18 -1.13
C TYR A 143 -0.40 -11.98 -2.02
N VAL A 144 -1.04 -12.29 -3.14
CA VAL A 144 -1.67 -11.32 -4.03
C VAL A 144 -3.18 -11.53 -3.99
N LEU A 145 -3.91 -10.47 -3.71
CA LEU A 145 -5.36 -10.41 -3.78
C LEU A 145 -5.80 -10.23 -5.24
N THR A 146 -6.79 -10.98 -5.69
CA THR A 146 -7.39 -10.85 -7.01
C THR A 146 -8.86 -11.26 -6.98
N ALA A 147 -9.52 -11.22 -8.13
CA ALA A 147 -10.88 -11.72 -8.27
C ALA A 147 -10.91 -13.24 -8.44
N GLY A 148 -11.96 -13.88 -7.94
CA GLY A 148 -12.19 -15.32 -8.08
C GLY A 148 -12.16 -15.76 -9.54
N HIS A 149 -12.77 -15.00 -10.44
CA HIS A 149 -12.78 -15.29 -11.87
C HIS A 149 -11.41 -15.19 -12.54
N CYS A 150 -10.47 -14.42 -11.97
CA CYS A 150 -9.11 -14.33 -12.47
C CYS A 150 -8.28 -15.58 -12.12
N THR A 151 -8.79 -16.51 -11.31
CA THR A 151 -8.06 -17.74 -11.02
C THR A 151 -8.04 -18.75 -12.18
N TYR A 152 -8.96 -18.61 -13.16
CA TYR A 152 -9.06 -19.52 -14.29
C TYR A 152 -9.59 -18.82 -15.56
N SER A 153 -8.83 -18.90 -16.64
CA SER A 153 -9.24 -18.49 -17.99
C SER A 153 -9.83 -19.67 -18.75
N SER A 154 -11.01 -19.49 -19.36
CA SER A 154 -11.63 -20.52 -20.20
C SER A 154 -10.76 -20.94 -21.39
N SER A 155 -9.96 -20.01 -21.92
CA SER A 155 -9.10 -20.27 -23.09
C SER A 155 -7.68 -20.71 -22.74
N HIS A 156 -7.18 -20.38 -21.54
CA HIS A 156 -5.76 -20.56 -21.19
C HIS A 156 -5.53 -21.38 -19.90
N GLY A 157 -6.60 -21.82 -19.23
CA GLY A 157 -6.52 -22.61 -18.00
C GLY A 157 -6.27 -21.77 -16.74
N PRO A 158 -5.75 -22.37 -15.65
CA PRO A 158 -5.54 -21.67 -14.39
C PRO A 158 -4.46 -20.59 -14.50
N VAL A 159 -4.54 -19.57 -13.65
CA VAL A 159 -3.44 -18.62 -13.46
C VAL A 159 -2.18 -19.38 -13.05
N LYS A 160 -1.04 -19.02 -13.65
CA LYS A 160 0.25 -19.69 -13.44
C LYS A 160 1.30 -18.77 -12.85
N LYS A 161 1.33 -17.51 -13.29
CA LYS A 161 2.37 -16.57 -12.90
C LYS A 161 1.82 -15.18 -12.59
N ILE A 162 2.60 -14.43 -11.83
CA ILE A 162 2.41 -12.98 -11.67
C ILE A 162 3.68 -12.23 -12.05
N ARG A 163 3.52 -10.98 -12.48
CA ARG A 163 4.59 -9.99 -12.60
C ARG A 163 4.32 -8.80 -11.70
N VAL A 164 5.35 -8.31 -11.01
CA VAL A 164 5.29 -7.18 -10.06
C VAL A 164 6.39 -6.16 -10.37
N GLY A 165 6.22 -4.91 -9.92
CA GLY A 165 7.24 -3.86 -10.09
C GLY A 165 7.52 -3.48 -11.55
N ILE A 166 6.54 -3.72 -12.42
CA ILE A 166 6.55 -3.35 -13.85
C ILE A 166 5.68 -2.13 -14.07
N LEU A 167 6.05 -1.30 -15.04
CA LEU A 167 5.20 -0.22 -15.53
C LEU A 167 4.51 -0.64 -16.83
N LYS A 168 5.26 -1.32 -17.71
CA LYS A 168 4.78 -1.79 -19.00
C LYS A 168 4.58 -3.30 -19.02
N ARG A 169 3.58 -3.79 -19.75
CA ARG A 169 3.39 -5.23 -20.03
C ARG A 169 4.59 -5.80 -20.80
N SER A 170 5.21 -4.96 -21.64
CA SER A 170 6.41 -5.24 -22.42
C SER A 170 7.74 -5.07 -21.66
N ASP A 171 7.72 -4.64 -20.39
CA ASP A 171 8.95 -4.51 -19.60
C ASP A 171 9.69 -5.86 -19.57
N ALA A 172 11.01 -5.83 -19.82
CA ALA A 172 11.85 -6.99 -19.59
C ALA A 172 11.85 -7.32 -18.09
N VAL A 173 11.54 -8.57 -17.76
CA VAL A 173 11.50 -9.06 -16.38
C VAL A 173 12.54 -10.15 -16.17
N ASP A 174 13.17 -10.11 -15.00
CA ASP A 174 14.01 -11.18 -14.49
C ASP A 174 13.23 -11.97 -13.41
N SER A 175 13.91 -12.93 -12.78
CA SER A 175 13.32 -13.73 -11.72
C SER A 175 12.95 -12.93 -10.47
N SER A 176 13.46 -11.71 -10.23
CA SER A 176 13.05 -10.92 -9.05
C SER A 176 11.62 -10.35 -9.19
N LYS A 177 11.07 -10.36 -10.41
CA LYS A 177 9.77 -9.75 -10.72
C LYS A 177 8.70 -10.73 -11.17
N GLU A 178 9.05 -11.99 -11.45
CA GLU A 178 8.12 -13.00 -11.96
C GLU A 178 8.04 -14.21 -11.04
N TYR A 179 6.84 -14.55 -10.57
CA TYR A 179 6.62 -15.58 -9.54
C TYR A 179 5.60 -16.61 -10.04
N ASN A 180 5.82 -17.89 -9.74
CA ASN A 180 4.76 -18.88 -9.94
C ASN A 180 3.75 -18.76 -8.80
N VAL A 181 2.48 -19.04 -9.10
CA VAL A 181 1.40 -18.90 -8.12
C VAL A 181 0.47 -20.11 -8.07
N VAL A 182 -0.11 -20.31 -6.89
CA VAL A 182 -1.20 -21.25 -6.65
C VAL A 182 -2.43 -20.46 -6.18
N PRO A 183 -3.59 -20.59 -6.85
CA PRO A 183 -4.80 -19.89 -6.45
C PRO A 183 -5.47 -20.55 -5.24
N ILE A 184 -5.86 -19.73 -4.27
CA ILE A 184 -6.71 -20.05 -3.13
C ILE A 184 -8.04 -19.34 -3.35
N LYS A 185 -9.01 -20.07 -3.88
CA LYS A 185 -10.35 -19.55 -4.16
C LYS A 185 -11.13 -19.37 -2.88
N TYR A 186 -11.94 -18.32 -2.81
CA TYR A 186 -12.94 -18.23 -1.74
C TYR A 186 -13.93 -19.41 -1.86
N PRO A 187 -14.24 -20.14 -0.78
CA PRO A 187 -15.05 -21.37 -0.86
C PRO A 187 -16.43 -21.18 -1.48
N GLU A 188 -17.06 -20.02 -1.28
CA GLU A 188 -18.40 -19.72 -1.82
C GLU A 188 -18.35 -19.00 -3.18
N TYR A 189 -17.16 -18.85 -3.79
CA TYR A 189 -17.06 -18.36 -5.15
C TYR A 189 -17.41 -19.50 -6.13
N HIS A 190 -18.48 -19.30 -6.90
CA HIS A 190 -18.94 -20.26 -7.91
C HIS A 190 -19.06 -19.60 -9.29
N SER A 191 -18.14 -19.91 -10.20
CA SER A 191 -18.26 -19.50 -11.61
C SER A 191 -19.52 -20.12 -12.24
N PRO A 192 -20.27 -19.40 -13.11
CA PRO A 192 -19.98 -18.07 -13.66
C PRO A 192 -20.53 -16.90 -12.82
N LEU A 193 -21.09 -17.17 -11.63
CA LEU A 193 -21.62 -16.12 -10.77
C LEU A 193 -20.50 -15.19 -10.31
N ARG A 194 -20.83 -13.92 -10.12
CA ARG A 194 -19.91 -12.85 -9.67
C ARG A 194 -20.08 -12.51 -8.19
N TYR A 195 -20.82 -13.33 -7.45
CA TYR A 195 -20.92 -13.23 -6.00
C TYR A 195 -19.66 -13.78 -5.36
N ASN A 196 -19.19 -13.11 -4.31
CA ASN A 196 -17.95 -13.46 -3.61
C ASN A 196 -16.76 -13.62 -4.56
N ASP A 197 -16.64 -12.76 -5.57
CA ASP A 197 -15.63 -12.81 -6.64
C ASP A 197 -14.25 -12.34 -6.13
N ILE A 198 -13.70 -13.10 -5.18
CA ILE A 198 -12.44 -12.83 -4.48
C ILE A 198 -11.61 -14.11 -4.38
N ALA A 199 -10.29 -13.96 -4.53
CA ALA A 199 -9.34 -15.04 -4.34
C ALA A 199 -7.97 -14.49 -3.92
N LEU A 200 -7.18 -15.36 -3.28
CA LEU A 200 -5.77 -15.11 -3.05
C LEU A 200 -4.93 -15.93 -4.03
N LEU A 201 -3.78 -15.40 -4.41
CA LEU A 201 -2.73 -16.13 -5.11
C LEU A 201 -1.54 -16.23 -4.15
N GLN A 202 -1.13 -17.45 -3.82
CA GLN A 202 0.07 -17.70 -3.03
C GLN A 202 1.26 -17.87 -3.97
N THR A 203 2.32 -17.08 -3.78
CA THR A 203 3.55 -17.20 -4.55
C THR A 203 4.39 -18.41 -4.11
N ASP A 204 5.18 -18.97 -5.02
CA ASP A 204 6.12 -20.07 -4.76
C ASP A 204 7.27 -19.69 -3.81
N ARG A 205 7.64 -18.40 -3.79
CA ARG A 205 8.62 -17.78 -2.89
C ARG A 205 8.20 -16.38 -2.46
N ASP A 206 8.90 -15.83 -1.48
CA ASP A 206 8.71 -14.46 -0.98
C ASP A 206 8.94 -13.43 -2.10
N ILE A 207 8.02 -12.48 -2.22
CA ILE A 207 8.12 -11.35 -3.14
C ILE A 207 9.17 -10.38 -2.59
N GLU A 208 10.13 -10.03 -3.43
CA GLU A 208 11.21 -9.09 -3.10
C GLU A 208 10.69 -7.64 -3.02
N LEU A 209 10.29 -7.22 -1.82
CA LEU A 209 9.76 -5.88 -1.58
C LEU A 209 10.83 -4.80 -1.73
N ASN A 210 10.46 -3.71 -2.39
CA ASN A 210 11.29 -2.53 -2.63
C ASN A 210 10.39 -1.32 -2.99
N LYS A 211 10.97 -0.15 -3.26
CA LYS A 211 10.21 1.07 -3.61
C LYS A 211 9.26 0.95 -4.83
N TYR A 212 9.41 -0.08 -5.66
CA TYR A 212 8.51 -0.38 -6.80
C TYR A 212 7.57 -1.56 -6.54
N VAL A 213 7.73 -2.26 -5.42
CA VAL A 213 6.99 -3.47 -5.04
C VAL A 213 6.64 -3.36 -3.56
N VAL A 214 5.49 -2.79 -3.26
CA VAL A 214 5.03 -2.51 -1.88
C VAL A 214 3.61 -3.03 -1.71
N PRO A 215 3.30 -3.78 -0.64
CA PRO A 215 1.95 -4.24 -0.38
C PRO A 215 0.96 -3.08 -0.21
N ALA A 216 -0.27 -3.27 -0.69
CA ALA A 216 -1.38 -2.37 -0.42
C ALA A 216 -1.94 -2.58 0.99
N CYS A 217 -2.39 -1.49 1.59
CA CYS A 217 -3.09 -1.53 2.87
C CYS A 217 -4.52 -2.03 2.66
N LEU A 218 -4.92 -3.05 3.42
CA LEU A 218 -6.30 -3.52 3.46
C LEU A 218 -7.14 -2.60 4.36
N HIS A 219 -8.39 -2.40 3.99
CA HIS A 219 -9.32 -1.64 4.81
C HIS A 219 -9.61 -2.39 6.11
N ASP A 220 -9.47 -1.69 7.23
CA ASP A 220 -9.62 -2.22 8.59
C ASP A 220 -11.07 -2.13 9.10
N GLY A 221 -12.07 -1.98 8.23
CA GLY A 221 -13.47 -1.91 8.65
C GLY A 221 -13.81 -0.70 9.54
N GLY A 222 -12.90 0.27 9.65
CA GLY A 222 -13.17 1.57 10.27
C GLY A 222 -14.18 2.39 9.48
N ALA A 223 -14.29 3.68 9.80
CA ALA A 223 -15.23 4.57 9.10
C ALA A 223 -15.03 4.50 7.57
N ASP A 224 -16.14 4.33 6.85
CA ASP A 224 -16.15 4.20 5.40
C ASP A 224 -15.34 5.33 4.74
N ILE A 225 -14.44 4.94 3.85
CA ILE A 225 -13.70 5.86 3.01
C ILE A 225 -14.61 6.26 1.84
N PHE A 226 -15.74 6.92 2.12
CA PHE A 226 -16.53 7.59 1.08
C PHE A 226 -15.78 8.84 0.62
N LYS A 227 -14.66 8.63 -0.07
CA LYS A 227 -14.16 9.64 -0.99
C LYS A 227 -15.05 9.56 -2.23
N ASN A 228 -15.56 10.70 -2.67
CA ASN A 228 -16.41 10.79 -3.88
C ASN A 228 -15.67 10.43 -5.19
N SER A 229 -14.41 10.03 -5.11
CA SER A 229 -13.58 9.61 -6.23
C SER A 229 -12.54 8.58 -5.79
N ALA A 230 -12.29 7.61 -6.66
CA ALA A 230 -11.24 6.60 -6.52
C ALA A 230 -10.35 6.61 -7.77
N ILE A 231 -9.10 6.23 -7.61
CA ILE A 231 -8.17 6.00 -8.71
C ILE A 231 -8.12 4.50 -8.98
N VAL A 232 -8.32 4.11 -10.23
CA VAL A 232 -8.23 2.72 -10.68
C VAL A 232 -6.97 2.55 -11.54
N PRO A 233 -5.90 1.95 -11.00
CA PRO A 233 -4.74 1.57 -11.79
C PRO A 233 -5.05 0.32 -12.64
N VAL A 234 -4.81 0.38 -13.96
CA VAL A 234 -5.17 -0.72 -14.86
C VAL A 234 -4.32 -0.79 -16.13
N TRP A 235 -3.95 -2.01 -16.56
CA TRP A 235 -3.48 -2.30 -17.93
C TRP A 235 -4.67 -2.66 -18.82
N GLY A 236 -5.68 -1.78 -18.84
CA GLY A 236 -6.99 -2.03 -19.46
C GLY A 236 -7.02 -1.72 -20.95
N THR A 237 -8.15 -1.99 -21.60
CA THR A 237 -8.35 -1.70 -23.03
C THR A 237 -8.30 -0.20 -23.29
N LYS A 238 -7.53 0.24 -24.30
CA LYS A 238 -7.39 1.67 -24.64
C LYS A 238 -8.69 2.31 -25.14
N ALA A 239 -9.65 1.52 -25.62
CA ALA A 239 -10.97 1.98 -26.04
C ALA A 239 -12.06 0.95 -25.71
N PHE A 240 -13.30 1.43 -25.54
CA PHE A 240 -14.46 0.55 -25.35
C PHE A 240 -14.57 -0.41 -26.55
N LYS A 241 -14.47 -1.73 -26.31
CA LYS A 241 -14.46 -2.82 -27.31
C LYS A 241 -13.15 -3.05 -28.10
N SER A 242 -12.02 -2.41 -27.78
CA SER A 242 -10.73 -2.84 -28.36
C SER A 242 -10.17 -4.06 -27.62
N GLN A 243 -9.58 -5.02 -28.33
CA GLN A 243 -8.80 -6.11 -27.69
C GLN A 243 -7.38 -5.66 -27.31
N ASP A 244 -6.98 -4.44 -27.67
CA ASP A 244 -5.67 -3.88 -27.37
C ASP A 244 -5.63 -3.34 -25.93
N PHE A 245 -4.98 -4.10 -25.05
CA PHE A 245 -4.62 -3.65 -23.72
C PHE A 245 -3.56 -2.55 -23.78
N SER A 246 -3.63 -1.59 -22.86
CA SER A 246 -2.56 -0.61 -22.72
C SER A 246 -1.28 -1.30 -22.29
N ASP A 247 -0.20 -1.04 -23.02
CA ASP A 247 1.13 -1.51 -22.63
C ASP A 247 1.56 -0.85 -21.32
N VAL A 248 1.35 0.47 -21.18
CA VAL A 248 1.68 1.24 -19.97
C VAL A 248 0.51 1.19 -18.97
N LEU A 249 0.81 1.00 -17.69
CA LEU A 249 -0.21 1.08 -16.62
C LEU A 249 -0.90 2.45 -16.66
N GLN A 250 -2.23 2.47 -16.63
CA GLN A 250 -3.02 3.69 -16.64
C GLN A 250 -3.59 3.98 -15.26
N ARG A 251 -3.75 5.26 -14.92
CA ARG A 251 -4.61 5.76 -13.84
C ARG A 251 -5.92 6.24 -14.46
N VAL A 252 -7.05 5.69 -14.00
CA VAL A 252 -8.41 6.08 -14.44
C VAL A 252 -9.23 6.58 -13.24
N PHE A 253 -10.11 7.55 -13.47
CA PHE A 253 -11.05 8.12 -12.49
C PHE A 253 -12.49 7.77 -12.84
#